data_AF-A0A1S3IYV8-F1
#
_entry.id   AF-A0A1S3IYV8-F1
#
_cell.length_a   1.000
_cell.length_b   1.000
_cell.length_c   1.000
_cell.angle_alpha   90.00
_cell.angle_beta   90.00
_cell.angle_gamma   90.00
#
_symmetry.space_group_name_H-M   'P 1'
#
loop_
_entity.id
_entity.type
_entity.pdbx_description
1 polymer ?
#
loop_
_entity_poly.entity_id
_entity_poly.type
_entity_poly.pdbx_seq_one_letter_code
_entity_poly.pdbx_strand_id
1 'polypeptide(L)'
;MSDAFLKHGPMNVVLTGWKNGAKAPYYPKAVANTRLVGRQIGLLVNLMVNVMGTKYDQVHLAGHSLGAHISGYAGAYLDGKIARITGLDPAGPFYEKYPTIVRLDKSDAKFVDAIHTNGAPLTHEGAGLQKISGHVDFYPNGGAFQPGCGDPVKGSLGQLFQGHLTGAEGVIACSHRRSYYFFTESINSVCPFTSYQCTDWDTFRRGECMDCSRGQCSQLGYHADQFNGTGKMYLQTLGASPYCGYQYRVTLTVADDSQGLVKIRVVGENGVSDVLELSEKPDKLHIQQPLQKIFITKKDLGDIKDVQVFYDRQERLLWGFVAGGDASLKLDTVTISTGEKKNAWTFSADQVEVTDDAWVSLVTKTTIKGADADLGPQFIG
;
A
#
# COMPACT_ATOMS: atom_id res chain seq x y z
N MET A 1 12.30 14.05 -6.02
CA MET A 1 12.27 13.02 -7.08
C MET A 1 13.46 13.13 -8.01
N SER A 2 13.69 14.29 -8.66
CA SER A 2 14.89 14.51 -9.51
C SER A 2 16.20 14.09 -8.81
N ASP A 3 16.42 14.55 -7.58
CA ASP A 3 17.63 14.19 -6.85
C ASP A 3 17.73 12.69 -6.54
N ALA A 4 16.60 12.02 -6.33
CA ALA A 4 16.58 10.57 -6.08
C ALA A 4 16.95 9.79 -7.35
N PHE A 5 16.47 10.24 -8.52
CA PHE A 5 16.87 9.70 -9.81
C PHE A 5 18.38 9.88 -10.06
N LEU A 6 18.89 11.10 -9.89
CA LEU A 6 20.31 11.41 -10.11
C LEU A 6 21.24 10.71 -9.11
N LYS A 7 20.73 10.41 -7.90
CA LYS A 7 21.44 9.56 -6.93
C LYS A 7 21.48 8.08 -7.36
N HIS A 8 20.41 7.60 -8.00
CA HIS A 8 20.31 6.20 -8.44
C HIS A 8 21.28 5.90 -9.58
N GLY A 9 21.38 6.82 -10.55
CA GLY A 9 22.29 6.66 -11.66
C GLY A 9 22.24 7.80 -12.68
N PRO A 10 23.16 7.80 -13.66
CA PRO A 10 23.21 8.81 -14.69
C PRO A 10 21.96 8.71 -15.60
N MET A 11 21.19 9.79 -15.68
CA MET A 11 20.02 9.90 -16.55
C MET A 11 19.67 11.37 -16.85
N ASN A 12 18.87 11.58 -17.90
CA ASN A 12 18.31 12.89 -18.22
C ASN A 12 16.98 13.05 -17.48
N VAL A 13 16.89 14.01 -16.57
CA VAL A 13 15.64 14.34 -15.85
C VAL A 13 15.07 15.66 -16.37
N VAL A 14 13.92 15.61 -17.03
CA VAL A 14 13.24 16.79 -17.61
C VAL A 14 12.01 17.13 -16.78
N LEU A 15 11.99 18.32 -16.16
CA LEU A 15 10.85 18.80 -15.39
C LEU A 15 9.91 19.61 -16.28
N THR A 16 8.66 19.17 -16.42
CA THR A 16 7.66 19.79 -17.30
C THR A 16 6.75 20.75 -16.53
N GLY A 17 7.16 22.02 -16.46
CA GLY A 17 6.39 23.07 -15.80
C GLY A 17 5.20 23.56 -16.64
N TRP A 18 3.97 23.37 -16.16
CA TRP A 18 2.74 23.85 -16.82
C TRP A 18 1.81 24.64 -15.88
N LYS A 19 2.37 25.23 -14.81
CA LYS A 19 1.67 25.96 -13.74
C LYS A 19 0.58 26.93 -14.24
N ASN A 20 0.83 27.65 -15.33
CA ASN A 20 -0.12 28.61 -15.89
C ASN A 20 -1.37 27.92 -16.47
N GLY A 21 -1.21 26.75 -17.08
CA GLY A 21 -2.31 25.93 -17.57
C GLY A 21 -3.08 25.21 -16.45
N ALA A 22 -2.42 24.95 -15.32
CA ALA A 22 -2.99 24.30 -14.14
C ALA A 22 -3.64 25.27 -13.13
N LYS A 23 -3.59 26.58 -13.38
CA LYS A 23 -3.92 27.60 -12.38
C LYS A 23 -5.39 27.56 -11.96
N ALA A 24 -5.61 27.56 -10.64
CA ALA A 24 -6.90 27.77 -9.98
C ALA A 24 -7.55 29.13 -10.35
N PRO A 25 -8.87 29.30 -10.20
CA PRO A 25 -9.84 28.40 -9.55
C PRO A 25 -10.54 27.41 -10.48
N TYR A 26 -10.40 27.55 -11.80
CA TYR A 26 -11.24 26.82 -12.75
C TYR A 26 -10.65 25.45 -13.14
N TYR A 27 -10.86 24.45 -12.28
CA TYR A 27 -10.38 23.07 -12.47
C TYR A 27 -10.76 22.44 -13.83
N PRO A 28 -11.99 22.60 -14.38
CA PRO A 28 -12.33 22.06 -15.69
C PRO A 28 -11.45 22.58 -16.83
N LYS A 29 -10.96 23.83 -16.76
CA LYS A 29 -9.99 24.35 -17.73
C LYS A 29 -8.62 23.70 -17.57
N ALA A 30 -8.17 23.44 -16.35
CA ALA A 30 -6.93 22.70 -16.11
C ALA A 30 -7.01 21.28 -16.69
N VAL A 31 -8.14 20.59 -16.50
CA VAL A 31 -8.46 19.29 -17.13
C VAL A 31 -8.41 19.39 -18.65
N ALA A 32 -9.06 20.38 -19.25
CA ALA A 32 -9.03 20.54 -20.71
C ALA A 32 -7.60 20.79 -21.25
N ASN A 33 -6.81 21.59 -20.52
CA ASN A 33 -5.44 21.91 -20.87
C ASN A 33 -4.51 20.69 -20.85
N THR A 34 -4.81 19.61 -20.10
CA THR A 34 -3.94 18.43 -20.05
C THR A 34 -3.70 17.82 -21.42
N ARG A 35 -4.69 17.90 -22.33
CA ARG A 35 -4.57 17.41 -23.71
C ARG A 35 -3.50 18.17 -24.50
N LEU A 36 -3.51 19.50 -24.40
CA LEU A 36 -2.54 20.35 -25.07
C LEU A 36 -1.13 20.11 -24.52
N VAL A 37 -0.99 20.05 -23.19
CA VAL A 37 0.30 19.80 -22.55
C VAL A 37 0.84 18.42 -22.91
N GLY A 38 -0.01 17.38 -22.89
CA GLY A 38 0.37 16.03 -23.32
C GLY A 38 0.85 15.99 -24.77
N ARG A 39 0.15 16.69 -25.67
CA ARG A 39 0.58 16.84 -27.07
C ARG A 39 1.95 17.51 -27.19
N GLN A 40 2.21 18.56 -26.42
CA GLN A 40 3.50 19.26 -26.41
C GLN A 40 4.64 18.36 -25.92
N ILE A 41 4.40 17.58 -24.86
CA ILE A 41 5.40 16.62 -24.35
C ILE A 41 5.66 15.53 -25.38
N GLY A 42 4.63 14.99 -26.02
CA GLY A 42 4.82 13.99 -27.07
C GLY A 42 5.58 14.54 -28.29
N LEU A 43 5.35 15.80 -28.67
CA LEU A 43 6.16 16.49 -29.71
C LEU A 43 7.63 16.62 -29.28
N LEU A 44 7.89 16.98 -28.02
CA LEU A 44 9.25 17.04 -27.48
C LEU A 44 9.94 15.67 -27.53
N VAL A 45 9.26 14.59 -27.12
CA VAL A 45 9.80 13.22 -27.21
C VAL A 45 10.11 12.84 -28.65
N ASN A 46 9.23 13.15 -29.61
CA ASN A 46 9.50 12.94 -31.04
C ASN A 46 10.76 13.68 -31.51
N LEU A 47 10.97 14.93 -31.07
CA LEU A 47 12.18 15.69 -31.40
C LEU A 47 13.42 15.03 -30.80
N MET A 48 13.36 14.62 -29.54
CA MET A 48 14.47 13.91 -28.88
C MET A 48 14.82 12.60 -29.60
N VAL A 49 13.82 11.87 -30.07
CA VAL A 49 14.03 10.61 -30.80
C VAL A 49 14.60 10.87 -32.20
N ASN A 50 13.94 11.73 -32.98
CA ASN A 50 14.26 11.91 -34.40
C ASN A 50 15.51 12.77 -34.64
N VAL A 51 15.86 13.65 -33.70
CA VAL A 51 16.96 14.62 -33.87
C VAL A 51 18.13 14.34 -32.94
N MET A 52 17.86 13.93 -31.69
CA MET A 52 18.90 13.79 -30.66
C MET A 52 19.35 12.33 -30.45
N GLY A 53 18.79 11.37 -31.20
CA GLY A 53 19.17 9.96 -31.14
C GLY A 53 18.67 9.21 -29.90
N THR A 54 17.71 9.76 -29.15
CA THR A 54 17.02 9.01 -28.08
C THR A 54 16.19 7.89 -28.70
N LYS A 55 15.97 6.79 -27.97
CA LYS A 55 15.02 5.75 -28.39
C LYS A 55 13.75 5.83 -27.55
N TYR A 56 12.59 5.50 -28.13
CA TYR A 56 11.33 5.47 -27.38
C TYR A 56 11.38 4.49 -26.18
N ASP A 57 12.12 3.39 -26.33
CA ASP A 57 12.33 2.39 -25.27
C ASP A 57 13.23 2.87 -24.11
N GLN A 58 13.74 4.10 -24.15
CA GLN A 58 14.48 4.74 -23.07
C GLN A 58 13.67 5.87 -22.39
N VAL A 59 12.41 6.08 -22.80
CA VAL A 59 11.57 7.17 -22.30
C VAL A 59 10.62 6.66 -21.22
N HIS A 60 10.73 7.25 -20.03
CA HIS A 60 9.81 7.09 -18.90
C HIS A 60 9.14 8.42 -18.58
N LEU A 61 7.80 8.46 -18.64
CA LEU A 61 7.03 9.62 -18.19
C LEU A 61 6.38 9.34 -16.83
N ALA A 62 6.74 10.08 -15.78
CA ALA A 62 6.08 10.04 -14.48
C ALA A 62 5.21 11.28 -14.29
N GLY A 63 3.92 11.10 -14.03
CA GLY A 63 2.96 12.20 -13.88
C GLY A 63 2.14 12.08 -12.60
N HIS A 64 2.02 13.16 -11.83
CA HIS A 64 1.19 13.23 -10.62
C HIS A 64 -0.14 13.92 -10.88
N SER A 65 -1.25 13.41 -10.31
CA SER A 65 -2.57 14.04 -10.43
C SER A 65 -3.00 14.21 -11.89
N LEU A 66 -3.38 15.42 -12.32
CA LEU A 66 -3.60 15.77 -13.73
C LEU A 66 -2.40 15.44 -14.64
N GLY A 67 -1.18 15.49 -14.09
CA GLY A 67 0.05 15.12 -14.77
C GLY A 67 0.09 13.66 -15.25
N ALA A 68 -0.56 12.74 -14.55
CA ALA A 68 -0.65 11.35 -15.00
C ALA A 68 -1.43 11.23 -16.33
N HIS A 69 -2.51 11.99 -16.47
CA HIS A 69 -3.26 12.05 -17.72
C HIS A 69 -2.52 12.81 -18.81
N ILE A 70 -1.72 13.84 -18.46
CA ILE A 70 -0.79 14.49 -19.40
C ILE A 70 0.18 13.45 -19.98
N SER A 71 0.77 12.58 -19.15
CA SER A 71 1.63 11.48 -19.61
C SER A 71 0.88 10.51 -20.51
N GLY A 72 -0.36 10.14 -20.17
CA GLY A 72 -1.22 9.31 -21.01
C GLY A 72 -1.47 9.92 -22.39
N TYR A 73 -1.87 11.19 -22.46
CA TYR A 73 -2.06 11.92 -23.72
C TYR A 73 -0.77 12.02 -24.56
N ALA A 74 0.40 12.14 -23.92
CA ALA A 74 1.68 12.09 -24.62
C ALA A 74 1.95 10.70 -25.19
N GLY A 75 1.74 9.65 -24.39
CA GLY A 75 1.88 8.25 -24.79
C GLY A 75 0.96 7.85 -25.95
N ALA A 76 -0.32 8.20 -25.86
CA ALA A 76 -1.30 8.00 -26.92
C ALA A 76 -0.91 8.69 -28.24
N TYR A 77 -0.38 9.92 -28.18
CA TYR A 77 0.13 10.60 -29.37
C TYR A 77 1.35 9.89 -30.00
N LEU A 78 2.13 9.19 -29.18
CA LEU A 78 3.30 8.42 -29.59
C LEU A 78 2.97 6.97 -29.94
N ASP A 79 1.68 6.63 -30.15
CA ASP A 79 1.19 5.29 -30.42
C ASP A 79 1.63 4.24 -29.37
N GLY A 80 1.76 4.65 -28.10
CA GLY A 80 2.19 3.75 -27.02
C GLY A 80 3.64 3.27 -27.12
N LYS A 81 4.48 3.89 -27.98
CA LYS A 81 5.84 3.41 -28.28
C LYS A 81 6.83 3.57 -27.14
N ILE A 82 6.57 4.46 -26.19
CA ILE A 82 7.49 4.75 -25.08
C ILE A 82 7.57 3.57 -24.10
N ALA A 83 8.71 3.44 -23.41
CA ALA A 83 8.94 2.32 -22.50
C ALA A 83 7.95 2.30 -21.34
N ARG A 84 7.79 3.43 -20.65
CA ARG A 84 7.05 3.43 -19.39
C ARG A 84 6.26 4.72 -19.15
N ILE A 85 5.05 4.58 -18.61
CA ILE A 85 4.36 5.66 -17.91
C ILE A 85 4.09 5.25 -16.46
N THR A 86 4.42 6.11 -15.50
CA THR A 86 3.97 5.96 -14.12
C THR A 86 2.94 7.03 -13.76
N GLY A 87 1.73 6.60 -13.41
CA GLY A 87 0.66 7.44 -12.89
C GLY A 87 0.71 7.55 -11.36
N LEU A 88 1.08 8.71 -10.84
CA LEU A 88 1.16 8.96 -9.40
C LEU A 88 -0.17 9.59 -8.95
N ASP A 89 -1.05 8.76 -8.40
CA ASP A 89 -2.43 9.09 -8.03
C ASP A 89 -3.17 9.89 -9.11
N PRO A 90 -3.42 9.29 -10.30
CA PRO A 90 -4.02 10.00 -11.41
C PRO A 90 -5.36 10.61 -10.99
N ALA A 91 -5.70 11.80 -11.47
CA ALA A 91 -6.83 12.54 -10.93
C ALA A 91 -8.19 11.87 -11.24
N GLY A 92 -9.07 11.78 -10.25
CA GLY A 92 -10.42 11.22 -10.41
C GLY A 92 -11.43 12.17 -11.07
N PRO A 93 -11.57 13.43 -10.62
CA PRO A 93 -12.59 14.34 -11.14
C PRO A 93 -12.40 14.61 -12.64
N PHE A 94 -13.48 14.43 -13.42
CA PHE A 94 -13.52 14.49 -14.89
C PHE A 94 -12.81 13.35 -15.64
N TYR A 95 -12.33 12.29 -14.95
CA TYR A 95 -11.73 11.12 -15.59
C TYR A 95 -12.36 9.79 -15.16
N GLU A 96 -12.69 9.62 -13.88
CA GLU A 96 -13.20 8.37 -13.28
C GLU A 96 -14.35 7.74 -14.07
N LYS A 97 -15.32 8.55 -14.54
CA LYS A 97 -16.51 8.05 -15.25
C LYS A 97 -16.37 8.03 -16.78
N TYR A 98 -15.22 8.41 -17.31
CA TYR A 98 -15.02 8.56 -18.74
C TYR A 98 -14.24 7.38 -19.37
N PRO A 99 -14.37 7.17 -20.70
CA PRO A 99 -13.65 6.11 -21.42
C PRO A 99 -12.13 6.32 -21.40
N THR A 100 -11.39 5.26 -21.72
CA THR A 100 -9.91 5.26 -21.65
C THR A 100 -9.26 6.33 -22.53
N ILE A 101 -9.83 6.64 -23.70
CA ILE A 101 -9.36 7.71 -24.61
C ILE A 101 -9.20 9.11 -23.97
N VAL A 102 -9.82 9.37 -22.83
CA VAL A 102 -9.68 10.68 -22.15
C VAL A 102 -8.84 10.62 -20.87
N ARG A 103 -8.26 9.48 -20.51
CA ARG A 103 -7.50 9.29 -19.27
C ARG A 103 -6.26 8.43 -19.53
N LEU A 104 -5.46 8.23 -18.49
CA LEU A 104 -4.35 7.29 -18.55
C LEU A 104 -4.90 5.87 -18.68
N ASP A 105 -4.37 5.11 -19.63
CA ASP A 105 -4.67 3.70 -19.81
C ASP A 105 -3.43 2.89 -20.23
N LYS A 106 -3.50 1.56 -20.11
CA LYS A 106 -2.38 0.65 -20.37
C LYS A 106 -1.81 0.71 -21.79
N SER A 107 -2.58 1.16 -22.78
CA SER A 107 -2.14 1.30 -24.18
C SER A 107 -1.25 2.53 -24.43
N ASP A 108 -1.16 3.45 -23.47
CA ASP A 108 -0.38 4.68 -23.62
C ASP A 108 1.15 4.45 -23.58
N ALA A 109 1.62 3.27 -23.18
CA ALA A 109 3.04 2.89 -23.21
C ALA A 109 3.20 1.36 -23.22
N LYS A 110 4.43 0.89 -23.47
CA LYS A 110 4.76 -0.54 -23.38
C LYS A 110 4.53 -1.11 -21.98
N PHE A 111 4.75 -0.30 -20.95
CA PHE A 111 4.45 -0.60 -19.56
C PHE A 111 3.83 0.63 -18.89
N VAL A 112 2.78 0.41 -18.11
CA VAL A 112 2.08 1.48 -17.40
C VAL A 112 1.83 0.98 -15.99
N ASP A 113 2.33 1.71 -15.00
CA ASP A 113 2.11 1.44 -13.59
C ASP A 113 1.44 2.64 -12.92
N ALA A 114 0.50 2.40 -12.01
CA ALA A 114 -0.19 3.49 -11.30
C ALA A 114 -0.19 3.26 -9.79
N ILE A 115 -0.07 4.33 -9.02
CA ILE A 115 -0.08 4.31 -7.55
C ILE A 115 -1.28 5.11 -7.08
N HIS A 116 -2.31 4.44 -6.58
CA HIS A 116 -3.54 5.03 -6.07
C HIS A 116 -3.42 5.28 -4.59
N THR A 117 -3.51 6.54 -4.16
CA THR A 117 -3.36 6.92 -2.75
C THR A 117 -4.53 7.71 -2.22
N ASN A 118 -5.37 8.28 -3.09
CA ASN A 118 -6.54 9.07 -2.70
C ASN A 118 -7.77 8.84 -3.59
N GLY A 119 -8.05 7.58 -3.94
CA GLY A 119 -9.19 7.15 -4.75
C GLY A 119 -10.55 7.07 -4.04
N ALA A 120 -10.73 7.78 -2.92
CA ALA A 120 -12.05 7.88 -2.26
C ALA A 120 -13.06 8.60 -3.18
N PRO A 121 -14.38 8.46 -2.96
CA PRO A 121 -15.35 9.32 -3.63
C PRO A 121 -15.06 10.81 -3.36
N LEU A 122 -15.38 11.69 -4.31
CA LEU A 122 -15.28 13.14 -4.12
C LEU A 122 -16.02 13.65 -2.88
N THR A 123 -17.12 13.00 -2.50
CA THR A 123 -17.90 13.30 -1.26
C THR A 123 -17.13 12.99 0.02
N HIS A 124 -16.05 12.21 -0.08
CA HIS A 124 -15.13 11.86 1.00
C HIS A 124 -13.71 12.34 0.67
N GLU A 125 -13.59 13.51 0.02
CA GLU A 125 -12.30 14.18 -0.14
C GLU A 125 -11.27 13.36 -0.97
N GLY A 126 -11.74 12.55 -1.93
CA GLY A 126 -10.87 11.86 -2.88
C GLY A 126 -10.54 12.71 -4.11
N ALA A 127 -9.24 12.88 -4.39
CA ALA A 127 -8.72 13.55 -5.58
C ALA A 127 -8.22 12.57 -6.66
N GLY A 128 -7.88 11.34 -6.30
CA GLY A 128 -7.40 10.31 -7.22
C GLY A 128 -8.56 9.51 -7.85
N LEU A 129 -8.30 8.80 -8.95
CA LEU A 129 -9.21 7.79 -9.47
C LEU A 129 -9.01 6.46 -8.72
N GLN A 130 -10.06 5.66 -8.59
CA GLN A 130 -10.00 4.29 -8.05
C GLN A 130 -9.86 3.25 -9.17
N LYS A 131 -10.29 3.57 -10.39
CA LYS A 131 -10.19 2.68 -11.54
C LYS A 131 -8.75 2.38 -11.93
N ILE A 132 -8.56 1.16 -12.44
CA ILE A 132 -7.31 0.75 -13.06
C ILE A 132 -6.93 1.66 -14.23
N SER A 133 -5.66 2.04 -14.26
CA SER A 133 -5.03 2.90 -15.26
C SER A 133 -3.92 2.19 -16.01
N GLY A 134 -3.35 1.11 -15.46
CA GLY A 134 -2.13 0.53 -15.99
C GLY A 134 -2.21 -0.96 -16.33
N HIS A 135 -1.03 -1.50 -16.60
CA HIS A 135 -0.73 -2.92 -16.54
C HIS A 135 -0.71 -3.41 -15.09
N VAL A 136 -0.23 -2.57 -14.17
CA VAL A 136 -0.22 -2.80 -12.73
C VAL A 136 -0.70 -1.55 -11.99
N ASP A 137 -1.57 -1.73 -11.02
CA ASP A 137 -2.18 -0.64 -10.25
C ASP A 137 -2.03 -0.95 -8.75
N PHE A 138 -1.23 -0.15 -8.07
CA PHE A 138 -0.93 -0.30 -6.64
C PHE A 138 -1.89 0.53 -5.79
N TYR A 139 -2.45 -0.10 -4.76
CA TYR A 139 -3.40 0.49 -3.81
C TYR A 139 -2.83 0.39 -2.39
N PRO A 140 -1.74 1.11 -2.06
CA PRO A 140 -1.20 1.19 -0.69
C PRO A 140 -2.30 1.60 0.28
N ASN A 141 -2.43 0.85 1.37
CA ASN A 141 -3.43 1.07 2.42
C ASN A 141 -4.87 1.12 1.89
N GLY A 142 -5.16 0.37 0.83
CA GLY A 142 -6.47 0.31 0.14
C GLY A 142 -6.67 1.42 -0.91
N GLY A 143 -5.72 2.33 -1.03
CA GLY A 143 -5.64 3.36 -2.07
C GLY A 143 -6.55 4.57 -1.89
N ALA A 144 -7.30 4.67 -0.79
CA ALA A 144 -8.22 5.78 -0.51
C ALA A 144 -7.66 6.79 0.52
N PHE A 145 -7.14 6.29 1.63
CA PHE A 145 -6.63 7.11 2.75
C PHE A 145 -5.31 6.55 3.24
N GLN A 146 -4.34 7.43 3.45
CA GLN A 146 -2.98 7.02 3.80
C GLN A 146 -2.70 7.26 5.29
N PRO A 147 -1.99 6.34 5.97
CA PRO A 147 -1.57 6.55 7.34
C PRO A 147 -0.77 7.85 7.51
N GLY A 148 -0.99 8.52 8.65
CA GLY A 148 -0.37 9.81 8.98
C GLY A 148 -0.97 11.04 8.28
N CYS A 149 -2.06 10.90 7.51
CA CYS A 149 -2.72 12.03 6.84
C CYS A 149 -3.93 12.62 7.57
N GLY A 150 -4.23 12.16 8.80
CA GLY A 150 -5.39 12.61 9.58
C GLY A 150 -6.67 11.84 9.27
N ASP A 151 -7.71 12.08 10.06
CA ASP A 151 -9.01 11.40 9.94
C ASP A 151 -9.94 12.15 8.97
N PRO A 152 -10.35 11.53 7.84
CA PRO A 152 -11.22 12.15 6.85
C PRO A 152 -12.62 12.49 7.39
N VAL A 153 -13.10 11.77 8.42
CA VAL A 153 -14.44 11.99 9.01
C VAL A 153 -14.44 13.21 9.95
N LYS A 154 -13.34 13.46 10.66
CA LYS A 154 -13.20 14.64 11.53
C LYS A 154 -12.82 15.91 10.76
N GLY A 155 -12.15 15.77 9.62
CA GLY A 155 -11.78 16.89 8.75
C GLY A 155 -13.01 17.64 8.20
N SER A 156 -14.02 16.90 7.74
CA SER A 156 -15.21 17.47 7.10
C SER A 156 -16.17 18.18 8.08
N LEU A 157 -16.41 17.64 9.28
CA LEU A 157 -17.29 18.26 10.28
C LEU A 157 -16.58 19.32 11.14
N GLY A 158 -15.35 19.08 11.58
CA GLY A 158 -14.62 20.00 12.47
C GLY A 158 -14.27 21.34 11.82
N GLN A 159 -14.11 21.38 10.49
CA GLN A 159 -13.68 22.58 9.77
C GLN A 159 -14.84 23.39 9.18
N LEU A 160 -16.00 22.75 8.96
CA LEU A 160 -17.24 23.45 8.61
C LEU A 160 -17.67 24.43 9.72
N PHE A 161 -17.38 24.10 10.98
CA PHE A 161 -17.68 24.95 12.15
C PHE A 161 -16.60 26.00 12.48
N GLN A 162 -15.41 25.94 11.85
CA GLN A 162 -14.30 26.87 12.14
C GLN A 162 -13.98 27.84 10.98
N GLY A 163 -14.76 27.84 9.91
CA GLY A 163 -14.64 28.79 8.80
C GLY A 163 -13.32 28.72 8.02
N HIS A 164 -12.51 27.67 8.20
CA HIS A 164 -11.25 27.46 7.50
C HIS A 164 -11.42 26.47 6.34
N LEU A 165 -11.57 27.01 5.12
CA LEU A 165 -11.57 26.24 3.87
C LEU A 165 -10.19 25.61 3.52
N THR A 166 -9.16 25.84 4.33
CA THR A 166 -7.77 25.43 4.07
C THR A 166 -7.39 24.04 4.62
N GLY A 167 -8.18 23.46 5.53
CA GLY A 167 -7.80 22.18 6.15
C GLY A 167 -8.25 20.95 5.36
N ALA A 168 -9.38 21.02 4.63
CA ALA A 168 -9.80 19.99 3.68
C ALA A 168 -8.83 19.92 2.50
N GLU A 169 -8.32 21.07 2.03
CA GLU A 169 -7.20 21.11 1.06
C GLU A 169 -5.95 20.41 1.60
N GLY A 170 -5.69 20.49 2.91
CA GLY A 170 -4.54 19.84 3.57
C GLY A 170 -4.62 18.31 3.66
N VAL A 171 -5.80 17.77 4.01
CA VAL A 171 -6.06 16.32 4.14
C VAL A 171 -6.14 15.65 2.77
N ILE A 172 -6.91 16.24 1.83
CA ILE A 172 -6.94 15.83 0.41
C ILE A 172 -5.51 15.83 -0.13
N ALA A 173 -4.77 16.94 0.04
CA ALA A 173 -3.41 17.02 -0.44
C ALA A 173 -2.48 16.02 0.25
N CYS A 174 -2.70 15.62 1.51
CA CYS A 174 -1.79 14.67 2.16
C CYS A 174 -1.83 13.29 1.49
N SER A 175 -3.01 12.66 1.45
CA SER A 175 -3.15 11.34 0.82
C SER A 175 -2.82 11.42 -0.67
N HIS A 176 -3.23 12.50 -1.35
CA HIS A 176 -2.94 12.67 -2.78
C HIS A 176 -1.44 12.79 -3.10
N ARG A 177 -0.65 13.38 -2.19
CA ARG A 177 0.81 13.53 -2.34
C ARG A 177 1.60 12.25 -2.03
N ARG A 178 1.00 11.29 -1.31
CA ARG A 178 1.68 10.06 -0.89
C ARG A 178 2.20 9.23 -2.07
N SER A 179 1.50 9.22 -3.20
CA SER A 179 1.92 8.50 -4.40
C SER A 179 3.35 8.86 -4.85
N TYR A 180 3.66 10.15 -4.98
CA TYR A 180 5.01 10.57 -5.38
C TYR A 180 6.03 10.44 -4.25
N TYR A 181 5.61 10.47 -2.97
CA TYR A 181 6.51 10.18 -1.85
C TYR A 181 6.92 8.70 -1.84
N PHE A 182 5.97 7.79 -2.00
CA PHE A 182 6.25 6.35 -2.10
C PHE A 182 7.12 6.05 -3.31
N PHE A 183 6.77 6.60 -4.48
CA PHE A 183 7.61 6.45 -5.68
C PHE A 183 9.03 6.98 -5.44
N THR A 184 9.18 8.19 -4.90
CA THR A 184 10.51 8.79 -4.65
C THR A 184 11.34 7.94 -3.69
N GLU A 185 10.72 7.40 -2.63
CA GLU A 185 11.40 6.52 -1.67
C GLU A 185 11.83 5.19 -2.32
N SER A 186 10.95 4.58 -3.14
CA SER A 186 11.20 3.29 -3.79
C SER A 186 12.44 3.28 -4.72
N ILE A 187 12.87 4.43 -5.25
CA ILE A 187 14.02 4.52 -6.18
C ILE A 187 15.31 3.98 -5.54
N ASN A 188 15.56 4.32 -4.28
CA ASN A 188 16.82 4.01 -3.58
C ASN A 188 16.60 3.28 -2.24
N SER A 189 15.39 2.79 -1.98
CA SER A 189 15.05 2.07 -0.75
C SER A 189 15.62 0.64 -0.80
N VAL A 190 16.12 0.17 0.33
CA VAL A 190 16.46 -1.25 0.55
C VAL A 190 15.20 -2.06 0.85
N CYS A 191 14.17 -1.42 1.42
CA CYS A 191 12.88 -2.05 1.64
C CYS A 191 12.11 -2.12 0.30
N PRO A 192 11.54 -3.28 -0.07
CA PRO A 192 11.10 -3.57 -1.44
C PRO A 192 9.74 -2.99 -1.82
N PHE A 193 8.94 -2.48 -0.88
CA PHE A 193 7.52 -2.15 -1.10
C PHE A 193 6.75 -3.30 -1.77
N THR A 194 6.96 -4.52 -1.26
CA THR A 194 6.31 -5.72 -1.81
C THR A 194 4.79 -5.56 -1.79
N SER A 195 4.20 -5.76 -2.96
CA SER A 195 2.77 -5.62 -3.20
C SER A 195 2.21 -6.93 -3.75
N TYR A 196 1.02 -7.28 -3.28
CA TYR A 196 0.39 -8.57 -3.51
C TYR A 196 -0.82 -8.42 -4.40
N GLN A 197 -0.92 -9.25 -5.43
CA GLN A 197 -2.13 -9.30 -6.25
C GLN A 197 -3.30 -9.80 -5.41
N CYS A 198 -4.40 -9.06 -5.41
CA CYS A 198 -5.59 -9.45 -4.66
C CYS A 198 -6.85 -8.89 -5.32
N THR A 199 -8.00 -9.45 -5.01
CA THR A 199 -9.30 -9.01 -5.56
C THR A 199 -9.68 -7.62 -5.04
N ASP A 200 -9.49 -7.41 -3.74
CA ASP A 200 -9.93 -6.25 -3.00
C ASP A 200 -9.11 -6.06 -1.71
N TRP A 201 -9.27 -4.89 -1.10
CA TRP A 201 -8.53 -4.50 0.11
C TRP A 201 -8.88 -5.34 1.33
N ASP A 202 -10.14 -5.76 1.50
CA ASP A 202 -10.55 -6.50 2.70
C ASP A 202 -9.99 -7.92 2.69
N THR A 203 -10.00 -8.57 1.53
CA THR A 203 -9.35 -9.87 1.30
C THR A 203 -7.84 -9.77 1.53
N PHE A 204 -7.21 -8.69 1.06
CA PHE A 204 -5.80 -8.43 1.36
C PHE A 204 -5.58 -8.24 2.87
N ARG A 205 -6.37 -7.40 3.56
CA ARG A 205 -6.19 -7.06 4.98
C ARG A 205 -6.30 -8.27 5.92
N ARG A 206 -7.08 -9.29 5.54
CA ARG A 206 -7.15 -10.59 6.24
C ARG A 206 -5.93 -11.49 6.00
N GLY A 207 -5.03 -11.12 5.10
CA GLY A 207 -3.80 -11.84 4.83
C GLY A 207 -3.95 -12.99 3.83
N GLU A 208 -5.09 -13.12 3.15
CA GLU A 208 -5.39 -14.24 2.24
C GLU A 208 -4.55 -14.21 0.95
N CYS A 209 -4.03 -13.03 0.60
CA CYS A 209 -3.24 -12.81 -0.62
C CYS A 209 -1.73 -12.68 -0.38
N MET A 210 -1.23 -12.82 0.86
CA MET A 210 0.20 -12.65 1.19
C MET A 210 1.08 -13.84 0.77
N ASP A 211 1.07 -14.19 -0.51
CA ASP A 211 1.92 -15.24 -1.08
C ASP A 211 2.48 -14.82 -2.45
N CYS A 212 3.81 -14.73 -2.54
CA CYS A 212 4.51 -14.43 -3.79
C CYS A 212 4.87 -15.68 -4.62
N SER A 213 4.53 -16.89 -4.17
CA SER A 213 4.93 -18.16 -4.80
C SER A 213 4.47 -18.33 -6.25
N ARG A 214 3.38 -17.67 -6.64
CA ARG A 214 2.79 -17.76 -7.99
C ARG A 214 3.33 -16.70 -8.96
N GLY A 215 4.38 -15.95 -8.58
CA GLY A 215 4.91 -14.86 -9.40
C GLY A 215 3.95 -13.66 -9.51
N GLN A 216 2.99 -13.57 -8.59
CA GLN A 216 1.91 -12.58 -8.60
C GLN A 216 2.24 -11.32 -7.79
N CYS A 217 3.44 -11.23 -7.20
CA CYS A 217 3.88 -10.03 -6.50
C CYS A 217 4.58 -9.04 -7.43
N SER A 218 4.56 -7.78 -7.02
CA SER A 218 5.34 -6.71 -7.64
C SER A 218 5.93 -5.82 -6.54
N GLN A 219 6.75 -4.84 -6.93
CA GLN A 219 7.27 -3.82 -6.05
C GLN A 219 6.67 -2.48 -6.43
N LEU A 220 6.03 -1.80 -5.47
CA LEU A 220 5.47 -0.47 -5.74
C LEU A 220 6.60 0.50 -6.08
N GLY A 221 6.42 1.22 -7.19
CA GLY A 221 7.25 2.36 -7.55
C GLY A 221 8.33 2.02 -8.59
N TYR A 222 9.56 2.52 -8.37
CA TYR A 222 10.57 2.61 -9.41
C TYR A 222 10.95 1.26 -10.04
N HIS A 223 10.97 0.18 -9.26
CA HIS A 223 11.36 -1.16 -9.75
C HIS A 223 10.19 -2.02 -10.25
N ALA A 224 8.98 -1.46 -10.37
CA ALA A 224 7.77 -2.21 -10.76
C ALA A 224 7.89 -2.93 -12.12
N ASP A 225 8.70 -2.41 -13.04
CA ASP A 225 8.96 -2.94 -14.38
C ASP A 225 9.86 -4.19 -14.38
N GLN A 226 10.46 -4.53 -13.24
CA GLN A 226 11.25 -5.74 -13.06
C GLN A 226 10.40 -6.95 -12.61
N PHE A 227 9.09 -6.78 -12.47
CA PHE A 227 8.17 -7.79 -11.95
C PHE A 227 7.03 -8.08 -12.92
N ASN A 228 6.52 -9.31 -12.87
CA ASN A 228 5.42 -9.78 -13.72
C ASN A 228 4.03 -9.56 -13.11
N GLY A 229 3.95 -8.98 -11.92
CA GLY A 229 2.68 -8.71 -11.26
C GLY A 229 1.82 -7.73 -12.08
N THR A 230 0.55 -8.07 -12.28
CA THR A 230 -0.41 -7.26 -13.06
C THR A 230 -1.75 -7.06 -12.36
N GLY A 231 -2.52 -6.06 -12.79
CA GLY A 231 -3.81 -5.73 -12.20
C GLY A 231 -3.65 -5.08 -10.82
N LYS A 232 -4.60 -5.32 -9.92
CA LYS A 232 -4.65 -4.68 -8.60
C LYS A 232 -3.66 -5.31 -7.63
N MET A 233 -2.78 -4.47 -7.10
CA MET A 233 -1.77 -4.81 -6.11
C MET A 233 -2.04 -4.07 -4.81
N TYR A 234 -1.94 -4.76 -3.68
CA TYR A 234 -2.14 -4.17 -2.36
C TYR A 234 -0.93 -4.37 -1.46
N LEU A 235 -0.71 -3.41 -0.58
CA LEU A 235 0.34 -3.39 0.42
C LEU A 235 -0.06 -2.44 1.56
N GLN A 236 0.56 -2.59 2.72
CA GLN A 236 0.55 -1.59 3.77
C GLN A 236 1.79 -0.69 3.69
N THR A 237 1.68 0.55 4.17
CA THR A 237 2.82 1.45 4.38
C THR A 237 2.74 2.08 5.77
N LEU A 238 3.87 2.59 6.26
CA LEU A 238 3.91 3.38 7.48
C LEU A 238 3.33 4.79 7.28
N GLY A 239 3.01 5.48 8.39
CA GLY A 239 2.44 6.82 8.38
C GLY A 239 3.45 7.97 8.27
N ALA A 240 4.75 7.69 8.33
CA ALA A 240 5.83 8.67 8.22
C ALA A 240 7.02 8.06 7.48
N SER A 241 7.88 8.90 6.90
CA SER A 241 9.06 8.42 6.17
C SER A 241 10.12 7.81 7.12
N PRO A 242 10.82 6.73 6.74
CA PRO A 242 10.57 5.90 5.55
C PRO A 242 9.21 5.21 5.62
N TYR A 243 8.44 5.33 4.54
CA TYR A 243 7.08 4.79 4.41
C TYR A 243 7.08 3.29 4.17
N CYS A 244 8.12 2.78 3.52
CA CYS A 244 8.29 1.35 3.33
C CYS A 244 8.42 0.65 4.68
N GLY A 245 7.82 -0.53 4.79
CA GLY A 245 8.02 -1.41 5.93
C GLY A 245 7.81 -2.86 5.53
N TYR A 246 8.20 -3.74 6.45
CA TYR A 246 8.16 -5.19 6.27
C TYR A 246 6.83 -5.73 6.76
N GLN A 247 6.13 -6.45 5.88
CA GLN A 247 4.77 -6.92 6.13
C GLN A 247 4.78 -8.35 6.68
N TYR A 248 4.05 -8.53 7.77
CA TYR A 248 3.84 -9.79 8.46
C TYR A 248 2.34 -10.05 8.57
N ARG A 249 1.96 -11.32 8.53
CA ARG A 249 0.62 -11.79 8.86
C ARG A 249 0.70 -12.58 10.15
N VAL A 250 -0.21 -12.29 11.06
CA VAL A 250 -0.49 -13.14 12.22
C VAL A 250 -1.80 -13.87 12.03
N THR A 251 -1.80 -15.14 12.41
CA THR A 251 -2.96 -16.01 12.51
C THR A 251 -2.97 -16.60 13.91
N LEU A 252 -4.05 -16.37 14.67
CA LEU A 252 -4.23 -16.89 16.03
C LEU A 252 -5.51 -17.74 16.09
N THR A 253 -5.39 -18.97 16.58
CA THR A 253 -6.53 -19.86 16.89
C THR A 253 -6.67 -20.03 18.40
N VAL A 254 -7.91 -20.19 18.83
CA VAL A 254 -8.27 -20.41 20.24
C VAL A 254 -8.69 -21.86 20.44
N ALA A 255 -8.42 -22.41 21.62
CA ALA A 255 -8.78 -23.80 21.95
C ALA A 255 -10.23 -23.93 22.43
N ASP A 256 -10.79 -22.87 23.01
CA ASP A 256 -12.18 -22.79 23.47
C ASP A 256 -12.84 -21.49 22.95
N ASP A 257 -14.16 -21.52 22.76
CA ASP A 257 -14.94 -20.32 22.43
C ASP A 257 -14.90 -19.33 23.60
N SER A 258 -14.65 -18.05 23.31
CA SER A 258 -14.59 -16.99 24.33
C SER A 258 -15.01 -15.63 23.75
N GLN A 259 -14.82 -14.56 24.51
CA GLN A 259 -15.05 -13.20 24.04
C GLN A 259 -13.99 -12.25 24.63
N GLY A 260 -13.55 -11.25 23.88
CA GLY A 260 -12.70 -10.19 24.44
C GLY A 260 -11.87 -9.48 23.40
N LEU A 261 -10.92 -8.68 23.88
CA LEU A 261 -9.90 -8.04 23.06
C LEU A 261 -8.60 -8.81 23.15
N VAL A 262 -8.05 -9.16 22.00
CA VAL A 262 -6.73 -9.77 21.89
C VAL A 262 -5.75 -8.77 21.32
N LYS A 263 -4.65 -8.54 22.03
CA LYS A 263 -3.50 -7.77 21.53
C LYS A 263 -2.29 -8.67 21.47
N ILE A 264 -1.39 -8.41 20.52
CA ILE A 264 -0.13 -9.12 20.42
C ILE A 264 1.04 -8.17 20.26
N ARG A 265 2.23 -8.66 20.57
CA ARG A 265 3.51 -8.04 20.25
C ARG A 265 4.47 -9.13 19.79
N VAL A 266 5.12 -8.91 18.67
CA VAL A 266 6.02 -9.89 18.04
C VAL A 266 7.46 -9.49 18.30
N VAL A 267 8.25 -10.42 18.82
CA VAL A 267 9.66 -10.23 19.16
C VAL A 267 10.51 -11.06 18.21
N GLY A 268 11.33 -10.40 17.40
CA GLY A 268 12.32 -11.03 16.54
C GLY A 268 13.74 -10.67 16.93
N GLU A 269 14.73 -11.27 16.26
CA GLU A 269 16.16 -11.01 16.48
C GLU A 269 16.54 -9.54 16.35
N ASN A 270 15.91 -8.84 15.40
CA ASN A 270 16.29 -7.49 15.01
C ASN A 270 15.41 -6.40 15.63
N GLY A 271 14.43 -6.77 16.46
CA GLY A 271 13.56 -5.82 17.13
C GLY A 271 12.22 -6.38 17.58
N VAL A 272 11.34 -5.46 17.96
CA VAL A 272 10.01 -5.76 18.52
C VAL A 272 8.98 -4.94 17.74
N SER A 273 7.84 -5.54 17.43
CA SER A 273 6.73 -4.82 16.80
C SER A 273 6.08 -3.83 17.77
N ASP A 274 5.33 -2.88 17.22
CA ASP A 274 4.32 -2.16 18.01
C ASP A 274 3.27 -3.15 18.55
N VAL A 275 2.45 -2.68 19.52
CA VAL A 275 1.31 -3.47 20.01
C VAL A 275 0.24 -3.51 18.92
N LEU A 276 -0.20 -4.73 18.63
CA LEU A 276 -1.10 -5.06 17.54
C LEU A 276 -2.43 -5.47 18.13
N GLU A 277 -3.48 -4.68 17.89
CA GLU A 277 -4.83 -5.08 18.27
C GLU A 277 -5.38 -6.02 17.19
N LEU A 278 -5.59 -7.29 17.52
CA LEU A 278 -6.15 -8.27 16.57
C LEU A 278 -7.66 -8.13 16.41
N SER A 279 -8.31 -7.65 17.46
CA SER A 279 -9.76 -7.42 17.52
C SER A 279 -10.06 -5.92 17.59
N GLU A 280 -10.91 -5.41 16.69
CA GLU A 280 -11.31 -3.99 16.67
C GLU A 280 -12.44 -3.69 17.68
N LYS A 281 -13.16 -4.72 18.11
CA LYS A 281 -14.25 -4.71 19.11
C LYS A 281 -14.12 -5.98 19.96
N PRO A 282 -14.85 -6.12 21.08
CA PRO A 282 -14.92 -7.40 21.79
C PRO A 282 -15.48 -8.45 20.83
N ASP A 283 -14.59 -9.25 20.26
CA ASP A 283 -14.93 -10.24 19.26
C ASP A 283 -15.39 -11.50 19.98
N LYS A 284 -16.36 -12.19 19.39
CA LYS A 284 -16.59 -13.59 19.74
C LYS A 284 -15.47 -14.39 19.11
N LEU A 285 -14.69 -15.04 19.97
CA LEU A 285 -13.56 -15.87 19.59
C LEU A 285 -14.10 -17.28 19.45
N HIS A 286 -13.98 -17.87 18.26
CA HIS A 286 -14.48 -19.21 17.98
C HIS A 286 -13.33 -20.14 17.58
N ILE A 287 -13.36 -21.38 18.06
CA ILE A 287 -12.27 -22.37 17.88
C ILE A 287 -11.85 -22.50 16.40
N GLN A 288 -12.83 -22.52 15.48
CA GLN A 288 -12.60 -22.75 14.05
C GLN A 288 -12.52 -21.47 13.22
N GLN A 289 -12.49 -20.30 13.85
CA GLN A 289 -12.41 -19.01 13.17
C GLN A 289 -11.15 -18.27 13.63
N PRO A 290 -10.04 -18.41 12.90
CA PRO A 290 -8.80 -17.76 13.30
C PRO A 290 -8.92 -16.24 13.25
N LEU A 291 -8.35 -15.57 14.25
CA LEU A 291 -8.07 -14.14 14.17
C LEU A 291 -6.87 -13.92 13.24
N GLN A 292 -7.06 -13.12 12.19
CA GLN A 292 -6.03 -12.86 11.20
C GLN A 292 -5.87 -11.37 10.94
N LYS A 293 -4.62 -10.90 10.90
CA LYS A 293 -4.31 -9.50 10.60
C LYS A 293 -2.95 -9.35 9.94
N ILE A 294 -2.87 -8.46 8.96
CA ILE A 294 -1.58 -7.97 8.45
C ILE A 294 -1.11 -6.80 9.33
N PHE A 295 0.18 -6.82 9.64
CA PHE A 295 0.87 -5.68 10.21
C PHE A 295 2.19 -5.38 9.53
N ILE A 296 2.66 -4.16 9.73
CA ILE A 296 3.87 -3.66 9.14
C ILE A 296 4.84 -3.17 10.22
N THR A 297 6.12 -3.37 9.98
CA THR A 297 7.19 -2.90 10.86
C THR A 297 8.23 -2.11 10.09
N LYS A 298 8.87 -1.15 10.76
CA LYS A 298 9.91 -0.30 10.15
C LYS A 298 11.20 -1.05 9.82
N LYS A 299 11.48 -2.14 10.54
CA LYS A 299 12.66 -2.98 10.37
C LYS A 299 12.21 -4.42 10.21
N ASP A 300 12.92 -5.18 9.38
CA ASP A 300 12.75 -6.61 9.33
C ASP A 300 13.09 -7.20 10.70
N LEU A 301 12.12 -7.84 11.34
CA LEU A 301 12.24 -8.45 12.65
C LEU A 301 13.23 -9.62 12.67
N GLY A 302 13.63 -10.17 11.52
CA GLY A 302 14.48 -11.36 11.45
C GLY A 302 13.74 -12.62 11.88
N ASP A 303 14.45 -13.59 12.46
CA ASP A 303 13.79 -14.79 13.00
C ASP A 303 12.93 -14.41 14.21
N ILE A 304 11.67 -14.84 14.22
CA ILE A 304 10.74 -14.57 15.31
C ILE A 304 11.05 -15.51 16.47
N LYS A 305 11.30 -14.95 17.65
CA LYS A 305 11.70 -15.69 18.86
C LYS A 305 10.56 -15.84 19.86
N ASP A 306 9.71 -14.83 19.96
CA ASP A 306 8.60 -14.80 20.91
C ASP A 306 7.40 -14.04 20.32
N VAL A 307 6.22 -14.44 20.77
CA VAL A 307 4.98 -13.72 20.55
C VAL A 307 4.35 -13.52 21.91
N GLN A 308 4.19 -12.26 22.30
CA GLN A 308 3.54 -11.87 23.54
C GLN A 308 2.06 -11.63 23.22
N VAL A 309 1.17 -12.29 23.95
CA VAL A 309 -0.28 -12.17 23.79
C VAL A 309 -0.87 -11.55 25.05
N PHE A 310 -1.79 -10.61 24.85
CA PHE A 310 -2.56 -9.95 25.89
C PHE A 310 -4.04 -10.15 25.62
N TYR A 311 -4.79 -10.47 26.67
CA TYR A 311 -6.22 -10.72 26.63
C TYR A 311 -6.92 -9.82 27.64
N ASP A 312 -7.98 -9.16 27.19
CA ASP A 312 -8.89 -8.37 28.02
C ASP A 312 -10.31 -8.86 27.79
N ARG A 313 -10.91 -9.45 28.83
CA ARG A 313 -12.24 -10.07 28.75
C ARG A 313 -13.39 -9.06 28.65
N GLN A 314 -13.11 -7.76 28.80
CA GLN A 314 -14.05 -6.66 28.59
C GLN A 314 -15.36 -6.83 29.37
N GLU A 315 -15.28 -6.81 30.71
CA GLU A 315 -16.45 -6.87 31.57
C GLU A 315 -17.40 -5.68 31.34
N ARG A 316 -18.70 -5.97 31.20
CA ARG A 316 -19.77 -4.98 31.18
C ARG A 316 -20.84 -5.35 32.20
N LEU A 317 -21.21 -4.39 33.04
CA LEU A 317 -22.35 -4.54 33.94
C LEU A 317 -23.65 -4.28 33.17
N LEU A 318 -24.46 -5.30 32.99
CA LEU A 318 -25.76 -5.23 32.32
C LEU A 318 -26.84 -5.75 33.27
N TRP A 319 -27.75 -4.87 33.69
CA TRP A 319 -28.93 -5.23 34.50
C TRP A 319 -28.62 -6.03 35.78
N GLY A 320 -27.50 -5.72 36.44
CA GLY A 320 -27.07 -6.40 37.67
C GLY A 320 -26.24 -7.68 37.48
N PHE A 321 -25.97 -8.08 36.24
CA PHE A 321 -25.07 -9.19 35.91
C PHE A 321 -23.82 -8.68 35.18
N VAL A 322 -22.67 -9.31 35.44
CA VAL A 322 -21.44 -9.06 34.68
C VAL A 322 -21.46 -9.94 33.44
N ALA A 323 -21.42 -9.31 32.26
CA ALA A 323 -21.28 -9.98 30.97
C ALA A 323 -19.88 -9.68 30.41
N GLY A 324 -19.14 -10.71 30.02
CA GLY A 324 -17.78 -10.60 29.52
C GLY A 324 -17.25 -11.95 29.05
N GLY A 325 -15.99 -11.97 28.65
CA GLY A 325 -15.27 -13.21 28.37
C GLY A 325 -14.87 -14.00 29.60
N ASP A 326 -14.15 -15.10 29.37
CA ASP A 326 -13.64 -15.98 30.42
C ASP A 326 -12.52 -15.31 31.22
N ALA A 327 -12.16 -15.90 32.37
CA ALA A 327 -11.04 -15.41 33.19
C ALA A 327 -9.66 -15.56 32.50
N SER A 328 -9.59 -16.42 31.48
CA SER A 328 -8.39 -16.67 30.70
C SER A 328 -8.74 -17.11 29.29
N LEU A 329 -7.97 -16.68 28.31
CA LEU A 329 -8.06 -17.15 26.94
C LEU A 329 -7.13 -18.35 26.71
N LYS A 330 -7.69 -19.48 26.29
CA LYS A 330 -6.90 -20.65 25.88
C LYS A 330 -6.54 -20.54 24.41
N LEU A 331 -5.25 -20.51 24.13
CA LEU A 331 -4.73 -20.47 22.77
C LEU A 331 -4.49 -21.88 22.26
N ASP A 332 -4.69 -22.08 20.96
CA ASP A 332 -4.35 -23.32 20.26
C ASP A 332 -3.03 -23.11 19.49
N THR A 333 -3.03 -22.21 18.50
CA THR A 333 -1.82 -21.87 17.75
C THR A 333 -1.71 -20.37 17.48
N VAL A 334 -0.47 -19.88 17.45
CA VAL A 334 -0.15 -18.57 16.88
C VAL A 334 0.88 -18.75 15.78
N THR A 335 0.58 -18.27 14.58
CA THR A 335 1.50 -18.32 13.44
C THR A 335 1.80 -16.91 12.95
N ILE A 336 3.09 -16.58 12.87
CA ILE A 336 3.59 -15.39 12.19
C ILE A 336 4.14 -15.82 10.85
N SER A 337 3.76 -15.14 9.77
CA SER A 337 4.29 -15.41 8.42
C SER A 337 4.67 -14.14 7.69
N THR A 338 5.75 -14.18 6.92
CA THR A 338 6.13 -13.11 5.98
C THR A 338 5.67 -13.48 4.58
N GLY A 339 5.01 -12.55 3.88
CA GLY A 339 4.67 -12.78 2.47
C GLY A 339 5.88 -12.64 1.53
N GLU A 340 6.91 -11.89 1.93
CA GLU A 340 8.09 -11.59 1.10
C GLU A 340 9.10 -12.74 1.05
N LYS A 341 9.42 -13.31 2.23
CA LYS A 341 10.48 -14.32 2.40
C LYS A 341 9.95 -15.74 2.55
N LYS A 342 8.63 -15.94 2.47
CA LYS A 342 7.93 -17.22 2.71
C LYS A 342 8.25 -17.88 4.05
N ASN A 343 8.79 -17.13 5.01
CA ASN A 343 9.03 -17.64 6.34
C ASN A 343 7.72 -17.72 7.12
N ALA A 344 7.57 -18.77 7.92
CA ALA A 344 6.51 -18.91 8.91
C ALA A 344 7.09 -19.45 10.22
N TRP A 345 6.59 -18.93 11.33
CA TRP A 345 6.94 -19.35 12.68
C TRP A 345 5.65 -19.67 13.42
N THR A 346 5.49 -20.92 13.82
CA THR A 346 4.32 -21.41 14.54
C THR A 346 4.67 -21.68 15.99
N PHE A 347 3.86 -21.12 16.88
CA PHE A 347 3.94 -21.25 18.33
C PHE A 347 2.73 -22.08 18.75
N SER A 348 2.98 -23.37 19.04
CA SER A 348 1.96 -24.24 19.63
C SER A 348 1.74 -23.80 21.06
N ALA A 349 0.48 -23.52 21.37
CA ALA A 349 0.06 -23.05 22.68
C ALA A 349 -0.69 -24.13 23.46
N ASP A 350 -0.41 -25.41 23.17
CA ASP A 350 -0.96 -26.54 23.94
C ASP A 350 -0.73 -26.28 25.45
N GLN A 351 -1.82 -25.93 26.16
CA GLN A 351 -1.84 -25.55 27.58
C GLN A 351 -1.39 -24.12 27.96
N VAL A 352 -1.33 -23.16 27.03
CA VAL A 352 -1.10 -21.75 27.39
C VAL A 352 -2.42 -21.02 27.62
N GLU A 353 -2.64 -20.65 28.88
CA GLU A 353 -3.73 -19.78 29.32
C GLU A 353 -3.23 -18.34 29.45
N VAL A 354 -3.84 -17.43 28.68
CA VAL A 354 -3.60 -15.99 28.80
C VAL A 354 -4.62 -15.44 29.79
N THR A 355 -4.19 -15.21 31.03
CA THR A 355 -5.05 -14.61 32.07
C THR A 355 -5.45 -13.19 31.69
N ASP A 356 -6.65 -12.79 32.09
CA ASP A 356 -7.17 -11.43 31.91
C ASP A 356 -6.18 -10.35 32.39
N ASP A 357 -6.05 -9.29 31.61
CA ASP A 357 -5.19 -8.12 31.87
C ASP A 357 -3.69 -8.44 32.05
N ALA A 358 -3.21 -9.53 31.45
CA ALA A 358 -1.80 -9.94 31.51
C ALA A 358 -1.19 -10.21 30.12
N TRP A 359 0.10 -9.90 30.00
CA TRP A 359 0.92 -10.32 28.86
C TRP A 359 1.54 -11.69 29.13
N VAL A 360 1.30 -12.65 28.24
CA VAL A 360 1.90 -13.99 28.28
C VAL A 360 2.79 -14.20 27.06
N SER A 361 4.01 -14.67 27.30
CA SER A 361 5.00 -14.95 26.25
C SER A 361 4.88 -16.41 25.78
N LEU A 362 4.86 -16.64 24.47
CA LEU A 362 4.75 -17.97 23.86
C LEU A 362 6.10 -18.61 23.51
N VAL A 363 7.22 -17.95 23.87
CA VAL A 363 8.63 -18.34 23.64
C VAL A 363 8.82 -19.79 23.17
N THR A 364 9.26 -19.95 21.92
CA THR A 364 9.40 -21.27 21.28
C THR A 364 10.39 -22.18 22.01
N LYS A 365 10.04 -23.47 22.16
CA LYS A 365 10.99 -24.59 22.27
C LYS A 365 11.31 -25.24 20.92
N THR A 366 10.54 -24.95 19.86
CA THR A 366 10.71 -25.57 18.53
C THR A 366 10.40 -24.58 17.41
N THR A 367 11.40 -24.22 16.60
CA THR A 367 11.18 -23.51 15.33
C THR A 367 10.91 -24.55 14.24
N ILE A 368 9.68 -24.61 13.70
CA ILE A 368 9.43 -25.37 12.46
C ILE A 368 9.67 -24.42 11.29
N LYS A 369 10.87 -24.45 10.70
CA LYS A 369 11.09 -23.84 9.40
C LYS A 369 10.30 -24.63 8.36
N GLY A 370 9.42 -23.96 7.62
CA GLY A 370 8.87 -24.54 6.39
C GLY A 370 10.03 -24.94 5.46
N ALA A 371 9.99 -26.18 4.98
CA ALA A 371 11.07 -26.83 4.26
C ALA A 371 11.57 -26.04 3.05
N ASP A 372 12.87 -26.21 2.78
CA ASP A 372 13.62 -25.70 1.65
C ASP A 372 12.84 -25.70 0.33
N ALA A 373 12.73 -24.52 -0.30
CA ALA A 373 12.65 -24.45 -1.75
C ALA A 373 14.10 -24.45 -2.26
N ASP A 374 14.58 -25.65 -2.56
CA ASP A 374 15.79 -25.90 -3.32
C ASP A 374 15.68 -25.19 -4.68
N LEU A 375 16.22 -23.98 -4.77
CA LEU A 375 16.55 -23.31 -6.03
C LEU A 375 17.91 -22.65 -5.82
N GLY A 376 18.95 -23.38 -6.25
CA GLY A 376 20.32 -22.89 -6.30
C GLY A 376 20.48 -21.58 -7.10
N PRO A 377 21.67 -21.00 -7.07
CA PRO A 377 21.93 -19.72 -7.71
C PRO A 377 21.88 -19.88 -9.23
N GLN A 378 20.93 -19.22 -9.89
CA GLN A 378 21.07 -18.88 -11.30
C GLN A 378 21.27 -17.37 -11.42
N PHE A 379 22.52 -16.97 -11.22
CA PHE A 379 23.08 -15.82 -11.91
C PHE A 379 24.00 -16.33 -13.02
N ILE A 380 24.07 -15.52 -14.08
CA ILE A 380 25.04 -15.47 -15.19
C ILE A 380 24.65 -16.26 -16.45
N GLY A 381 24.32 -15.47 -17.49
CA GLY A 381 24.10 -15.85 -18.88
C GLY A 381 23.59 -14.64 -19.66
#